data_AF-A0AAW5IWU4-F1
#
_entry.id   AF-A0AAW5IWU4-F1
#
_cell.length_a   1.000
_cell.length_b   1.000
_cell.length_c   1.000
_cell.angle_alpha   90.00
_cell.angle_beta   90.00
_cell.angle_gamma   90.00
#
_symmetry.space_group_name_H-M   'P 1'
#
loop_
_entity.id
_entity.type
_entity.pdbx_description
1 polymer ?
#
loop_
_entity_poly.entity_id
_entity_poly.type
_entity_poly.pdbx_seq_one_letter_code
_entity_poly.pdbx_strand_id
1 'polypeptide(L)'
;FNWNASTTIQKGQRYFSKVLTDGPISRINFCTIPEREIGDEMPVYGDYDDAYRESLKPYIENLNNARGLIDCPEAFQLALKLKDENAEFSRLSQDRVYENLSFRANVIAYLKACVLYVANGCKWEPEIDEFIRWSERYDLYCKMRFFGDAIKRANDTGEKSSKRGPSNMLMQLPDEFTYQQVIDLRVANGMSQKGTSKMLGNWKDRHYIRAKENDSVPQFLSSSVFIKLKFRKENS
;
A
#
# COMPACT_ATOMS: atom_id res chain seq x y z
N PHE A 1 11.05 -13.89 -13.10
CA PHE A 1 11.27 -12.79 -14.04
C PHE A 1 12.34 -11.88 -13.46
N ASN A 2 13.57 -11.92 -14.00
CA ASN A 2 14.56 -10.87 -13.74
C ASN A 2 14.33 -9.78 -14.78
N TRP A 3 13.73 -8.67 -14.37
CA TRP A 3 13.44 -7.54 -15.24
C TRP A 3 14.23 -6.33 -14.75
N ASN A 4 15.13 -5.84 -15.60
CA ASN A 4 15.76 -4.53 -15.42
C ASN A 4 15.10 -3.57 -16.41
N ALA A 5 14.76 -2.37 -15.94
CA ALA A 5 14.20 -1.33 -16.78
C ALA A 5 14.82 0.02 -16.41
N SER A 6 15.18 0.78 -17.43
CA SER A 6 15.70 2.14 -17.29
C SER A 6 14.68 3.10 -17.90
N THR A 7 14.38 4.18 -17.18
CA THR A 7 13.39 5.18 -17.61
C THR A 7 13.73 6.54 -17.03
N THR A 8 13.25 7.61 -17.66
CA THR A 8 13.23 8.93 -17.04
C THR A 8 12.30 8.94 -15.82
N ILE A 9 12.61 9.78 -14.83
CA ILE A 9 11.88 9.86 -13.55
C ILE A 9 10.37 10.08 -13.79
N GLN A 10 10.01 11.02 -14.67
CA GLN A 10 8.60 11.36 -14.92
C GLN A 10 7.83 10.22 -15.62
N LYS A 11 8.52 9.40 -16.42
CA LYS A 11 7.90 8.21 -17.03
C LYS A 11 7.75 7.09 -16.01
N GLY A 12 8.75 6.89 -15.14
CA GLY A 12 8.66 5.94 -14.02
C GLY A 12 7.51 6.26 -13.06
N GLN A 13 7.39 7.51 -12.62
CA GLN A 13 6.29 7.97 -11.77
C GLN A 13 4.92 7.73 -12.41
N ARG A 14 4.77 8.05 -13.71
CA ARG A 14 3.51 7.80 -14.43
C ARG A 14 3.20 6.31 -14.54
N TYR A 15 4.19 5.49 -14.85
CA TYR A 15 4.03 4.04 -14.98
C TYR A 15 3.50 3.41 -13.68
N PHE A 16 4.07 3.77 -12.53
CA PHE A 16 3.68 3.20 -11.24
C PHE A 16 2.51 3.92 -10.55
N SER A 17 2.00 5.01 -11.11
CA SER A 17 0.97 5.86 -10.48
C SER A 17 -0.28 5.13 -10.00
N LYS A 18 -0.65 4.00 -10.63
CA LYS A 18 -1.84 3.21 -10.29
C LYS A 18 -1.59 2.10 -9.27
N VAL A 19 -0.34 1.84 -8.90
CA VAL A 19 0.05 0.71 -8.04
C VAL A 19 0.97 1.15 -6.89
N LEU A 20 0.91 2.44 -6.53
CA LEU A 20 1.76 3.04 -5.50
C LEU A 20 1.57 2.37 -4.12
N THR A 21 0.36 1.90 -3.82
CA THR A 21 -0.02 1.27 -2.54
C THR A 21 -0.11 -0.26 -2.61
N ASP A 22 -0.11 -0.85 -3.81
CA ASP A 22 -0.40 -2.28 -4.00
C ASP A 22 0.83 -3.18 -3.75
N GLY A 23 1.96 -2.54 -3.41
CA GLY A 23 3.21 -3.19 -3.07
C GLY A 23 4.20 -3.48 -4.20
N PRO A 24 3.94 -3.31 -5.52
CA PRO A 24 5.00 -3.38 -6.54
C PRO A 24 6.18 -2.45 -6.23
N ILE A 25 5.92 -1.18 -5.91
CA ILE A 25 6.96 -0.21 -5.56
C ILE A 25 7.82 -0.71 -4.40
N SER A 26 7.21 -1.29 -3.37
CA SER A 26 7.95 -1.76 -2.19
C SER A 26 8.92 -2.90 -2.51
N ARG A 27 8.61 -3.76 -3.48
CA ARG A 27 9.35 -4.99 -3.81
C ARG A 27 10.38 -4.84 -4.94
N ILE A 28 10.36 -3.70 -5.64
CA ILE A 28 11.33 -3.38 -6.70
C ILE A 28 12.48 -2.60 -6.08
N ASN A 29 13.70 -2.86 -6.54
CA ASN A 29 14.85 -2.02 -6.21
C ASN A 29 14.91 -0.83 -7.17
N PHE A 30 15.02 0.39 -6.64
CA PHE A 30 15.19 1.60 -7.42
C PHE A 30 16.58 2.18 -7.23
N CYS A 31 17.17 2.62 -8.34
CA CYS A 31 18.38 3.41 -8.40
C CYS A 31 18.14 4.57 -9.36
N THR A 32 18.92 5.64 -9.23
CA THR A 32 18.90 6.75 -10.19
C THR A 32 20.33 7.10 -10.58
N ILE A 33 20.50 7.65 -11.77
CA ILE A 33 21.78 8.28 -12.10
C ILE A 33 21.61 9.76 -11.73
N PRO A 34 22.46 10.33 -10.85
CA PRO A 34 22.42 11.76 -10.57
C PRO A 34 22.60 12.56 -11.85
N GLU A 35 21.88 13.69 -11.96
CA GLU A 35 22.16 14.64 -13.04
C GLU A 35 23.56 15.23 -12.84
N ARG A 36 24.27 15.42 -13.95
CA ARG A 36 25.62 15.98 -14.00
C ARG A 36 25.55 17.41 -14.51
N GLU A 37 26.50 18.24 -14.11
CA GLU A 37 26.54 19.61 -14.62
C GLU A 37 26.87 19.61 -16.12
N ILE A 38 26.31 20.57 -16.84
CA ILE A 38 26.53 20.69 -18.28
C ILE A 38 28.01 21.02 -18.49
N GLY A 39 28.73 20.12 -19.14
CA GLY A 39 30.17 20.25 -19.41
C GLY A 39 31.05 19.30 -18.59
N ASP A 40 30.49 18.58 -17.61
CA ASP A 40 31.26 17.59 -16.85
C ASP A 40 31.78 16.46 -17.76
N GLU A 41 32.95 15.91 -17.43
CA GLU A 41 33.52 14.73 -18.11
C GLU A 41 32.81 13.44 -17.76
N MET A 42 32.50 12.62 -18.77
CA MET A 42 31.79 11.36 -18.56
C MET A 42 32.58 10.44 -17.63
N PRO A 43 32.01 10.01 -16.49
CA PRO A 43 32.73 9.14 -15.57
C PRO A 43 32.93 7.77 -16.23
N VAL A 44 34.18 7.32 -16.24
CA VAL A 44 34.57 5.97 -16.67
C VAL A 44 34.82 5.16 -15.41
N TYR A 45 34.00 4.11 -15.20
CA TYR A 45 34.07 3.26 -14.02
C TYR A 45 34.94 2.03 -14.28
N GLY A 46 36.23 2.28 -14.49
CA GLY A 46 37.23 1.23 -14.76
C GLY A 46 37.18 0.66 -16.18
N ASP A 47 38.16 -0.20 -16.46
CA ASP A 47 38.30 -0.90 -17.73
C ASP A 47 37.83 -2.35 -17.58
N TYR A 48 36.82 -2.74 -18.36
CA TYR A 48 36.24 -4.08 -18.34
C TYR A 48 36.93 -5.00 -19.37
N ASP A 49 38.24 -5.14 -19.22
CA ASP A 49 39.10 -5.90 -20.12
C ASP A 49 39.12 -7.41 -19.81
N ASP A 50 40.00 -8.15 -20.51
CA ASP A 50 40.15 -9.60 -20.29
C ASP A 50 40.68 -9.94 -18.88
N ALA A 51 41.47 -9.06 -18.25
CA ALA A 51 41.94 -9.26 -16.88
C ALA A 51 40.79 -9.12 -15.87
N TYR A 52 39.91 -8.13 -16.05
CA TYR A 52 38.67 -8.00 -15.27
C TYR A 52 37.76 -9.22 -15.48
N ARG A 53 37.61 -9.68 -16.72
CA ARG A 53 36.84 -10.88 -17.01
C ARG A 53 37.39 -12.11 -16.30
N GLU A 54 38.71 -12.27 -16.25
CA GLU A 54 39.36 -13.38 -15.55
C GLU A 54 39.13 -13.29 -14.03
N SER A 55 39.26 -12.09 -13.44
CA SER A 55 39.04 -11.89 -12.01
C SER A 55 37.59 -12.13 -11.58
N LEU A 56 36.62 -11.98 -12.49
CA LEU A 56 35.20 -12.29 -12.22
C LEU A 56 34.88 -13.79 -12.21
N LYS A 57 35.68 -14.64 -12.87
CA LYS A 57 35.35 -16.07 -13.05
C LYS A 57 35.07 -16.81 -11.74
N PRO A 58 35.87 -16.67 -10.66
CA PRO A 58 35.64 -17.41 -9.43
C PRO A 58 34.25 -17.12 -8.83
N TYR A 59 33.81 -15.86 -8.89
CA TYR A 59 32.50 -15.46 -8.36
C TYR A 59 31.34 -16.09 -9.13
N ILE A 60 31.45 -16.14 -10.46
CA ILE A 60 30.44 -16.75 -11.33
C ILE A 60 30.41 -18.27 -11.14
N GLU A 61 31.58 -18.90 -11.02
CA GLU A 61 31.69 -20.33 -10.76
C GLU A 61 31.07 -20.71 -9.41
N ASN A 62 31.34 -19.93 -8.35
CA ASN A 62 30.72 -20.14 -7.04
C ASN A 62 29.19 -20.10 -7.12
N LEU A 63 28.63 -19.10 -7.82
CA LEU A 63 27.17 -18.99 -8.03
C LEU A 63 26.60 -20.17 -8.81
N ASN A 64 27.25 -20.59 -9.90
CA ASN A 64 26.79 -21.72 -10.72
C ASN A 64 26.86 -23.06 -9.98
N ASN A 65 27.81 -23.20 -9.06
CA ASN A 65 28.04 -24.40 -8.26
C ASN A 65 27.20 -24.44 -6.97
N ALA A 66 26.57 -23.34 -6.58
CA ALA A 66 25.74 -23.28 -5.37
C ALA A 66 24.58 -24.30 -5.44
N ARG A 67 24.46 -25.15 -4.42
CA ARG A 67 23.40 -26.17 -4.29
C ARG A 67 22.93 -26.28 -2.85
N GLY A 68 21.64 -26.60 -2.68
CA GLY A 68 21.05 -26.80 -1.35
C GLY A 68 20.86 -25.51 -0.55
N LEU A 69 20.68 -25.67 0.75
CA LEU A 69 20.58 -24.57 1.70
C LEU A 69 21.97 -24.06 2.06
N ILE A 70 22.23 -22.77 1.88
CA ILE A 70 23.44 -22.10 2.32
C ILE A 70 23.05 -21.17 3.45
N ASP A 71 23.61 -21.40 4.62
CA ASP A 71 23.42 -20.52 5.78
C ASP A 71 24.39 -19.33 5.69
N CYS A 72 23.89 -18.14 6.00
CA CYS A 72 24.66 -16.91 6.05
C CYS A 72 24.22 -16.12 7.28
N PRO A 73 24.73 -16.48 8.47
CA PRO A 73 24.34 -15.84 9.71
C PRO A 73 24.67 -14.35 9.71
N GLU A 74 25.75 -13.93 9.06
CA GLU A 74 26.17 -12.53 8.97
C GLU A 74 25.17 -11.67 8.20
N ALA A 75 24.67 -12.16 7.05
CA ALA A 75 23.61 -11.46 6.31
C ALA A 75 22.34 -11.31 7.17
N PHE A 76 21.98 -12.33 7.95
CA PHE A 76 20.82 -12.28 8.82
C PHE A 76 21.02 -11.29 9.98
N GLN A 77 22.19 -11.29 10.63
CA GLN A 77 22.52 -10.32 11.67
C GLN A 77 22.52 -8.88 11.14
N LEU A 78 23.05 -8.66 9.93
CA LEU A 78 23.00 -7.36 9.28
C LEU A 78 21.55 -6.92 9.03
N ALA A 79 20.70 -7.82 8.53
CA ALA A 79 19.29 -7.53 8.30
C ALA A 79 18.52 -7.19 9.60
N LEU A 80 18.84 -7.85 10.72
CA LEU A 80 18.28 -7.50 12.04
C LEU A 80 18.71 -6.09 12.47
N LYS A 81 20.00 -5.77 12.32
CA LYS A 81 20.52 -4.45 12.64
C LYS A 81 19.88 -3.34 11.78
N LEU A 82 19.75 -3.57 10.48
CA LEU A 82 19.12 -2.61 9.55
C LEU A 82 17.62 -2.43 9.84
N LYS A 83 16.92 -3.50 10.20
CA LYS A 83 15.52 -3.42 10.65
C LYS A 83 15.40 -2.49 11.86
N ASP A 84 16.26 -2.63 12.85
CA ASP A 84 16.20 -1.84 14.08
C ASP A 84 16.60 -0.38 13.83
N GLU A 85 17.63 -0.13 13.01
CA GLU A 85 18.02 1.21 12.55
C GLU A 85 16.85 1.91 11.81
N ASN A 86 16.19 1.22 10.89
CA ASN A 86 15.03 1.74 10.16
C ASN A 86 13.82 1.99 11.07
N ALA A 87 13.60 1.12 12.05
CA ALA A 87 12.52 1.30 13.02
C ALA A 87 12.77 2.53 13.91
N GLU A 88 14.02 2.77 14.32
CA GLU A 88 14.38 3.97 15.06
C GLU A 88 14.20 5.24 14.22
N PHE A 89 14.67 5.24 12.97
CA PHE A 89 14.44 6.35 12.05
C PHE A 89 12.95 6.63 11.85
N SER A 90 12.13 5.58 11.70
CA SER A 90 10.68 5.70 11.54
C SER A 90 10.01 6.29 12.78
N ARG A 91 10.45 5.90 13.99
CA ARG A 91 9.98 6.49 15.25
C ARG A 91 10.32 7.98 15.36
N LEU A 92 11.54 8.37 14.96
CA LEU A 92 11.98 9.77 15.05
C LEU A 92 11.33 10.65 13.99
N SER A 93 11.16 10.15 12.77
CA SER A 93 10.57 10.89 11.65
C SER A 93 9.04 10.87 11.62
N GLN A 94 8.41 9.90 12.30
CA GLN A 94 6.97 9.62 12.23
C GLN A 94 6.47 9.42 10.78
N ASP A 95 7.34 8.93 9.88
CA ASP A 95 6.99 8.70 8.48
C ASP A 95 6.53 7.25 8.25
N ARG A 96 5.21 7.06 8.15
CA ARG A 96 4.59 5.77 7.87
C ARG A 96 4.96 5.20 6.49
N VAL A 97 5.19 6.07 5.50
CA VAL A 97 5.58 5.62 4.15
C VAL A 97 6.99 5.05 4.19
N TYR A 98 7.91 5.75 4.85
CA TYR A 98 9.27 5.24 5.07
C TYR A 98 9.24 3.89 5.80
N GLU A 99 8.53 3.81 6.93
CA GLU A 99 8.43 2.59 7.74
C GLU A 99 7.99 1.40 6.89
N ASN A 100 6.90 1.56 6.14
CA ASN A 100 6.35 0.52 5.28
C ASN A 100 7.31 0.08 4.17
N LEU A 101 8.04 1.03 3.56
CA LEU A 101 9.00 0.73 2.51
C LEU A 101 10.26 0.04 3.06
N SER A 102 10.69 0.41 4.27
CA SER A 102 11.89 -0.12 4.93
C SER A 102 11.85 -1.63 5.11
N PHE A 103 10.69 -2.21 5.41
CA PHE A 103 10.55 -3.66 5.57
C PHE A 103 10.92 -4.43 4.30
N ARG A 104 10.52 -3.94 3.13
CA ARG A 104 10.79 -4.60 1.86
C ARG A 104 12.17 -4.25 1.32
N ALA A 105 12.65 -3.04 1.57
CA ALA A 105 14.04 -2.67 1.28
C ALA A 105 15.02 -3.58 2.04
N ASN A 106 14.78 -3.84 3.34
CA ASN A 106 15.62 -4.73 4.13
C ASN A 106 15.62 -6.18 3.61
N VAL A 107 14.47 -6.70 3.17
CA VAL A 107 14.42 -8.03 2.53
C VAL A 107 15.23 -8.05 1.24
N ILE A 108 15.14 -7.01 0.40
CA ILE A 108 15.94 -6.91 -0.83
C ILE A 108 17.44 -6.85 -0.48
N ALA A 109 17.80 -6.07 0.54
CA ALA A 109 19.17 -5.95 1.03
C ALA A 109 19.72 -7.29 1.54
N TYR A 110 18.93 -8.02 2.35
CA TYR A 110 19.26 -9.37 2.80
C TYR A 110 19.50 -10.33 1.62
N LEU A 111 18.61 -10.35 0.62
CA LEU A 111 18.75 -11.20 -0.55
C LEU A 111 20.01 -10.86 -1.36
N LYS A 112 20.34 -9.57 -1.50
CA LYS A 112 21.59 -9.12 -2.12
C LYS A 112 22.81 -9.62 -1.33
N ALA A 113 22.76 -9.53 0.01
CA ALA A 113 23.84 -10.00 0.88
C ALA A 113 24.09 -11.51 0.71
N CYS A 114 23.02 -12.30 0.66
CA CYS A 114 23.13 -13.74 0.39
C CYS A 114 23.79 -14.04 -0.96
N VAL A 115 23.41 -13.32 -2.02
CA VAL A 115 24.01 -13.52 -3.36
C VAL A 115 25.49 -13.14 -3.35
N LEU A 116 25.87 -12.03 -2.74
CA LEU A 116 27.27 -11.60 -2.63
C LEU A 116 28.10 -12.59 -1.80
N TYR A 117 27.55 -13.08 -0.69
CA TYR A 117 28.19 -14.08 0.15
C TYR A 117 28.48 -15.37 -0.62
N VAL A 118 27.49 -15.88 -1.37
CA VAL A 118 27.66 -17.08 -2.21
C VAL A 118 28.66 -16.81 -3.32
N ALA A 119 28.55 -15.67 -4.00
CA ALA A 119 29.51 -15.27 -5.04
C ALA A 119 30.94 -15.24 -4.48
N ASN A 120 31.13 -14.74 -3.26
CA ASN A 120 32.43 -14.69 -2.59
C ASN A 120 32.88 -16.05 -1.99
N GLY A 121 32.27 -17.17 -2.40
CA GLY A 121 32.65 -18.50 -1.93
C GLY A 121 32.28 -18.74 -0.46
N CYS A 122 31.13 -18.21 -0.04
CA CYS A 122 30.64 -18.28 1.35
C CYS A 122 31.61 -17.64 2.36
N LYS A 123 32.23 -16.52 1.97
CA LYS A 123 33.08 -15.70 2.84
C LYS A 123 32.47 -14.33 3.02
N TRP A 124 32.23 -13.98 4.27
CA TRP A 124 31.76 -12.64 4.62
C TRP A 124 32.93 -11.67 4.68
N GLU A 125 32.75 -10.50 4.10
CA GLU A 125 33.74 -9.42 4.07
C GLU A 125 33.08 -8.10 4.50
N PRO A 126 33.80 -7.19 5.17
CA PRO A 126 33.30 -5.87 5.55
C PRO A 126 32.67 -5.10 4.37
N GLU A 127 33.22 -5.25 3.17
CA GLU A 127 32.77 -4.62 1.93
C GLU A 127 31.35 -5.08 1.56
N ILE A 128 30.98 -6.33 1.87
CA ILE A 128 29.62 -6.82 1.69
C ILE A 128 28.68 -6.08 2.66
N ASP A 129 29.06 -5.92 3.93
CA ASP A 129 28.26 -5.19 4.91
C ASP A 129 28.04 -3.74 4.47
N GLU A 130 29.12 -3.04 4.12
CA GLU A 130 29.08 -1.64 3.68
C GLU A 130 28.22 -1.46 2.43
N PHE A 131 28.43 -2.31 1.41
CA PHE A 131 27.65 -2.24 0.18
C PHE A 131 26.16 -2.49 0.42
N ILE A 132 25.81 -3.45 1.27
CA ILE A 132 24.41 -3.78 1.55
C ILE A 132 23.71 -2.66 2.32
N ARG A 133 24.38 -2.06 3.32
CA ARG A 133 23.89 -0.85 4.00
C ARG A 133 23.67 0.29 3.02
N TRP A 134 24.66 0.57 2.18
CA TRP A 134 24.57 1.62 1.18
C TRP A 134 23.41 1.35 0.21
N SER A 135 23.32 0.13 -0.31
CA SER A 135 22.30 -0.29 -1.27
C SER A 135 20.88 -0.16 -0.70
N GLU A 136 20.65 -0.55 0.55
CA GLU A 136 19.34 -0.40 1.20
C GLU A 136 18.96 1.08 1.36
N ARG A 137 19.88 1.87 1.91
CA ARG A 137 19.65 3.31 2.14
C ARG A 137 19.43 4.04 0.83
N TYR A 138 20.16 3.66 -0.22
CA TYR A 138 20.02 4.23 -1.55
C TYR A 138 18.70 3.87 -2.22
N ASP A 139 18.25 2.63 -2.06
CA ASP A 139 16.92 2.18 -2.50
C ASP A 139 15.80 2.97 -1.82
N LEU A 140 15.87 3.08 -0.49
CA LEU A 140 14.90 3.85 0.30
C LEU A 140 14.91 5.32 -0.08
N TYR A 141 16.10 5.91 -0.25
CA TYR A 141 16.25 7.29 -0.72
C TYR A 141 15.54 7.48 -2.08
N CYS A 142 15.80 6.62 -3.06
CA CYS A 142 15.15 6.72 -4.38
C CYS A 142 13.63 6.59 -4.26
N LYS A 143 13.14 5.61 -3.48
CA LYS A 143 11.71 5.40 -3.27
C LYS A 143 11.04 6.61 -2.64
N MET A 144 11.61 7.15 -1.57
CA MET A 144 11.09 8.34 -0.90
C MET A 144 11.16 9.57 -1.80
N ARG A 145 12.30 9.80 -2.47
CA ARG A 145 12.54 10.97 -3.32
C ARG A 145 11.57 11.07 -4.48
N PHE A 146 11.23 9.95 -5.10
CA PHE A 146 10.44 9.93 -6.34
C PHE A 146 8.99 9.50 -6.15
N PHE A 147 8.67 8.73 -5.11
CA PHE A 147 7.33 8.19 -4.90
C PHE A 147 6.73 8.52 -3.54
N GLY A 148 7.51 8.96 -2.55
CA GLY A 148 7.06 9.18 -1.17
C GLY A 148 5.81 10.05 -1.06
N ASP A 149 5.84 11.24 -1.65
CA ASP A 149 4.70 12.17 -1.66
C ASP A 149 3.47 11.59 -2.38
N ALA A 150 3.68 10.86 -3.47
CA ALA A 150 2.61 10.27 -4.25
C ALA A 150 1.94 9.12 -3.48
N ILE A 151 2.73 8.31 -2.78
CA ILE A 151 2.24 7.24 -1.90
C ILE A 151 1.46 7.85 -0.72
N LYS A 152 1.99 8.91 -0.09
CA LYS A 152 1.32 9.61 1.01
C LYS A 152 -0.06 10.12 0.57
N ARG A 153 -0.14 10.82 -0.57
CA ARG A 153 -1.43 11.29 -1.13
C ARG A 153 -2.39 10.13 -1.46
N ALA A 154 -1.88 9.02 -1.99
CA ALA A 154 -2.70 7.86 -2.31
C ALA A 154 -3.28 7.22 -1.03
N ASN A 155 -2.49 7.08 0.03
CA ASN A 155 -2.93 6.58 1.33
C ASN A 155 -4.01 7.49 1.94
N ASP A 156 -3.78 8.81 1.98
CA ASP A 156 -4.76 9.78 2.51
C ASP A 156 -6.09 9.74 1.75
N THR A 157 -6.04 9.55 0.43
CA THR A 157 -7.25 9.45 -0.41
C THR A 157 -7.99 8.14 -0.17
N GLY A 158 -7.26 7.04 0.04
CA GLY A 158 -7.82 5.74 0.40
C GLY A 158 -8.54 5.77 1.75
N GLU A 159 -7.90 6.33 2.79
CA GLU A 159 -8.46 6.48 4.13
C GLU A 159 -9.66 7.42 4.16
N LYS A 160 -9.62 8.51 3.38
CA LYS A 160 -10.75 9.45 3.24
C LYS A 160 -11.83 8.98 2.28
N SER A 161 -11.63 7.85 1.59
CA SER A 161 -12.68 7.32 0.71
C SER A 161 -13.86 6.90 1.59
N SER A 162 -14.97 7.66 1.51
CA SER A 162 -16.20 7.41 2.27
C SER A 162 -16.95 6.16 1.78
N LYS A 163 -16.24 5.21 1.16
CA LYS A 163 -16.76 3.90 0.73
C LYS A 163 -17.04 3.01 1.95
N ARG A 164 -17.68 3.56 2.98
CA ARG A 164 -18.45 2.76 3.92
C ARG A 164 -19.41 1.96 3.06
N GLY A 165 -19.41 0.65 3.22
CA GLY A 165 -20.31 -0.23 2.49
C GLY A 165 -21.77 0.17 2.68
N PRO A 166 -22.70 -0.41 1.90
CA PRO A 166 -24.13 -0.11 2.04
C PRO A 166 -24.57 -0.20 3.50
N SER A 167 -24.96 0.95 4.06
CA SER A 167 -25.39 1.04 5.45
C SER A 167 -26.90 0.75 5.56
N ASN A 168 -27.31 0.10 6.65
CA ASN A 168 -28.72 -0.16 6.89
C ASN A 168 -29.44 1.15 7.25
N MET A 169 -30.12 1.77 6.29
CA MET A 169 -30.86 3.02 6.49
C MET A 169 -32.00 2.89 7.51
N LEU A 170 -32.59 1.70 7.67
CA LEU A 170 -33.65 1.51 8.66
C LEU A 170 -33.12 1.63 10.08
N MET A 171 -31.87 1.22 10.35
CA MET A 171 -31.24 1.40 11.68
C MET A 171 -31.01 2.87 12.04
N GLN A 172 -30.83 3.74 11.03
CA GLN A 172 -30.52 5.16 11.23
C GLN A 172 -31.77 5.98 11.58
N LEU A 173 -32.97 5.48 11.26
CA LEU A 173 -34.23 6.12 11.59
C LEU A 173 -34.59 5.89 13.07
N PRO A 174 -35.41 6.76 13.69
CA PRO A 174 -36.05 6.46 14.98
C PRO A 174 -37.05 5.30 14.86
N ASP A 175 -37.47 4.71 15.98
CA ASP A 175 -38.37 3.53 15.98
C ASP A 175 -39.78 3.84 15.45
N GLU A 176 -40.21 5.09 15.57
CA GLU A 176 -41.30 5.66 14.80
C GLU A 176 -40.74 6.78 13.92
N PHE A 177 -41.02 6.75 12.61
CA PHE A 177 -40.51 7.72 11.66
C PHE A 177 -41.51 8.07 10.56
N THR A 178 -41.35 9.25 9.95
CA THR A 178 -42.24 9.76 8.89
C THR A 178 -41.68 9.52 7.50
N TYR A 179 -42.55 9.61 6.48
CA TYR A 179 -42.13 9.56 5.08
C TYR A 179 -41.05 10.61 4.74
N GLN A 180 -41.18 11.83 5.30
CA GLN A 180 -40.23 12.91 5.07
C GLN A 180 -38.84 12.59 5.64
N GLN A 181 -38.76 12.03 6.85
CA GLN A 181 -37.48 11.62 7.45
C GLN A 181 -36.75 10.57 6.59
N VAL A 182 -37.49 9.72 5.87
CA VAL A 182 -36.91 8.74 4.94
C VAL A 182 -36.38 9.42 3.68
N ILE A 183 -37.06 10.46 3.18
CA ILE A 183 -36.56 11.28 2.07
C ILE A 183 -35.27 11.97 2.47
N ASP A 184 -35.26 12.64 3.61
CA ASP A 184 -34.11 13.41 4.10
C ASP A 184 -32.90 12.48 4.29
N LEU A 185 -33.12 11.29 4.86
CA LEU A 185 -32.08 10.28 4.99
C LEU A 185 -31.56 9.79 3.62
N ARG A 186 -32.44 9.57 2.64
CA ARG A 186 -32.03 9.18 1.28
C ARG A 186 -31.20 10.26 0.60
N VAL A 187 -31.61 11.52 0.70
CA VAL A 187 -30.88 12.66 0.14
C VAL A 187 -29.53 12.83 0.82
N ALA A 188 -29.47 12.69 2.15
CA ALA A 188 -28.21 12.71 2.91
C ALA A 188 -27.26 11.55 2.50
N ASN A 189 -27.80 10.43 2.02
CA ASN A 189 -27.04 9.30 1.47
C ASN A 189 -26.83 9.40 -0.07
N GLY A 190 -27.07 10.56 -0.69
CA GLY A 190 -26.86 10.79 -2.12
C GLY A 190 -27.87 10.06 -3.05
N MET A 191 -29.02 9.64 -2.52
CA MET A 191 -30.05 8.92 -3.27
C MET A 191 -31.21 9.84 -3.69
N SER A 192 -31.87 9.54 -4.82
CA SER A 192 -33.06 10.27 -5.28
C SER A 192 -34.29 10.01 -4.41
N GLN A 193 -35.11 11.05 -4.19
CA GLN A 193 -36.43 11.01 -3.55
C GLN A 193 -37.43 10.08 -4.28
N LYS A 194 -37.33 9.92 -5.61
CA LYS A 194 -38.30 9.13 -6.40
C LYS A 194 -38.38 7.66 -5.96
N GLY A 195 -37.32 7.13 -5.34
CA GLY A 195 -37.26 5.73 -4.88
C GLY A 195 -37.90 5.47 -3.51
N THR A 196 -38.34 6.51 -2.78
CA THR A 196 -38.76 6.39 -1.39
C THR A 196 -39.98 5.49 -1.21
N SER A 197 -41.02 5.64 -2.04
CA SER A 197 -42.25 4.81 -1.94
C SER A 197 -41.97 3.33 -2.20
N LYS A 198 -41.14 3.01 -3.21
CA LYS A 198 -40.75 1.63 -3.52
C LYS A 198 -39.93 1.00 -2.40
N MET A 199 -39.04 1.77 -1.78
CA MET A 199 -38.24 1.32 -0.64
C MET A 199 -39.12 1.01 0.58
N LEU A 200 -40.06 1.89 0.91
CA LEU A 200 -41.00 1.68 2.01
C LEU A 200 -41.96 0.52 1.75
N GLY A 201 -42.43 0.35 0.50
CA GLY A 201 -43.21 -0.82 0.09
C GLY A 201 -42.45 -2.13 0.36
N ASN A 202 -41.20 -2.22 -0.11
CA ASN A 202 -40.35 -3.38 0.13
C ASN A 202 -40.11 -3.65 1.63
N TRP A 203 -39.93 -2.61 2.45
CA TRP A 203 -39.77 -2.77 3.90
C TRP A 203 -41.05 -3.23 4.58
N LYS A 204 -42.22 -2.80 4.10
CA LYS A 204 -43.54 -3.23 4.58
C LYS A 204 -43.80 -4.69 4.19
N ASP A 205 -43.58 -5.05 2.92
CA ASP A 205 -43.79 -6.41 2.39
C ASP A 205 -42.86 -7.44 3.06
N ARG A 206 -41.66 -7.02 3.47
CA ARG A 206 -40.70 -7.85 4.22
C ARG A 206 -40.91 -7.82 5.73
N HIS A 207 -41.99 -7.17 6.20
CA HIS A 207 -42.34 -7.03 7.62
C HIS A 207 -41.23 -6.41 8.49
N TYR A 208 -40.47 -5.46 7.94
CA TYR A 208 -39.50 -4.67 8.71
C TYR A 208 -40.13 -3.46 9.38
N ILE A 209 -41.24 -2.97 8.84
CA ILE A 209 -42.00 -1.82 9.34
C ILE A 209 -43.50 -2.07 9.17
N ARG A 210 -44.33 -1.32 9.89
CA ARG A 210 -45.77 -1.19 9.65
C ARG A 210 -46.17 0.28 9.65
N ALA A 211 -47.22 0.64 8.93
CA ALA A 211 -47.84 1.96 9.09
C ALA A 211 -48.66 1.95 10.39
N LYS A 212 -48.64 3.06 11.14
CA LYS A 212 -49.51 3.27 12.30
C LYS A 212 -50.94 3.43 11.79
N GLU A 213 -51.86 2.62 12.29
CA GLU A 213 -53.27 2.75 11.97
C GLU A 213 -53.83 3.98 12.69
N ASN A 214 -54.44 4.89 11.94
CA ASN A 214 -55.32 5.91 12.49
C ASN A 214 -56.74 5.53 12.11
N ASP A 215 -57.62 5.44 13.10
CA ASP A 215 -59.02 5.10 12.89
C ASP A 215 -59.65 6.05 11.87
N SER A 216 -60.14 5.46 10.77
CA SER A 216 -61.21 5.97 9.88
C SER A 216 -60.85 6.53 8.48
N VAL A 217 -59.60 6.59 8.00
CA VAL A 217 -59.31 7.00 6.60
C VAL A 217 -58.09 6.28 5.98
N PRO A 218 -58.14 5.78 4.73
CA PRO A 218 -56.96 5.31 4.02
C PRO A 218 -55.92 6.44 3.85
N GLN A 219 -54.80 6.36 4.57
CA GLN A 219 -53.74 7.36 4.47
C GLN A 219 -52.84 7.11 3.25
N PHE A 220 -52.51 8.19 2.54
CA PHE A 220 -51.43 8.16 1.56
C PHE A 220 -50.09 7.90 2.27
N LEU A 221 -49.19 7.15 1.61
CA LEU A 221 -47.85 6.84 2.15
C LEU A 221 -47.07 8.10 2.59
N SER A 222 -47.29 9.23 1.92
CA SER A 222 -46.68 10.53 2.24
C SER A 222 -47.12 11.11 3.58
N SER A 223 -48.31 10.71 4.06
CA SER A 223 -48.91 11.17 5.33
C SER A 223 -48.80 10.16 6.47
N SER A 224 -48.23 8.99 6.22
CA SER A 224 -48.16 7.91 7.21
C SER A 224 -46.96 8.06 8.16
N VAL A 225 -47.19 7.69 9.43
CA VAL A 225 -46.14 7.39 10.39
C VAL A 225 -45.86 5.89 10.34
N PHE A 226 -44.59 5.51 10.23
CA PHE A 226 -44.15 4.13 10.18
C PHE A 226 -43.51 3.73 11.51
N ILE A 227 -43.80 2.52 11.96
CA ILE A 227 -43.24 1.92 13.16
C ILE A 227 -42.33 0.77 12.72
N LYS A 228 -41.11 0.73 13.24
CA LYS A 228 -40.20 -0.40 13.02
C LYS A 228 -40.72 -1.67 13.66
N LEU A 229 -40.56 -2.79 12.99
CA LEU A 229 -40.78 -4.15 13.53
C LEU A 229 -39.46 -4.89 13.73
N LYS A 230 -38.44 -4.57 12.93
CA LYS A 230 -37.05 -5.04 13.08
C LYS A 230 -36.09 -3.86 13.21
N PHE A 231 -34.92 -4.10 13.79
CA PHE A 231 -33.88 -3.08 13.95
C PHE A 231 -34.33 -1.87 14.80
N ARG A 232 -35.12 -2.17 15.85
CA ARG A 232 -35.50 -1.21 16.91
C ARG A 232 -34.29 -0.88 17.79
N LYS A 233 -34.36 0.23 18.52
CA LYS A 233 -33.24 0.72 19.33
C LYS A 233 -33.08 0.04 20.72
N GLU A 234 -33.84 -0.99 21.07
CA GLU A 234 -33.72 -1.73 22.34
C GLU A 234 -33.64 -3.26 22.05
N ASN A 235 -32.69 -4.06 22.54
CA ASN A 235 -31.90 -3.99 23.78
C ASN A 235 -30.39 -3.71 23.56
N SER A 236 -29.86 -2.69 24.25
CA SER A 236 -28.52 -2.72 24.87
C SER A 236 -28.71 -2.90 26.36
#